data_AF-A0A4Z0P417-F1
#
_entry.id   AF-A0A4Z0P417-F1
#
_cell.length_a   1.000
_cell.length_b   1.000
_cell.length_c   1.000
_cell.angle_alpha   90.00
_cell.angle_beta   90.00
_cell.angle_gamma   90.00
#
_symmetry.space_group_name_H-M   'P 1'
#
loop_
_entity.id
_entity.type
_entity.pdbx_description
1 polymer ?
#
loop_
_entity_poly.entity_id
_entity_poly.type
_entity_poly.pdbx_seq_one_letter_code
_entity_poly.pdbx_strand_id
1 'polypeptide(L)'
;METKLQVLSALRSFNPTFTGRSIVVDFESKEALSDNTKNISQAGISYDDLTDTKIEIDLAELNLGYPVFYNAAHFLKEFNRTPLQRDFSILFYNDDTLLYKDGVEFVPSKSSSFFIANTVAAAELKKALVSICDYNNDIAHELVYHTSTKGVFKLPYSVVLPQLNDEIDYSKPINTTINKLSDINYQLFFKNQLADFIKRTDNNYFTNLLLNIEAISSSTDKDLDLYIKNFSWESFRSKLYSEKDKYFASLREILGKIMTQLIAVPISISATIFATYKVKDPYILLLVGIAFTAYVIFVIHIQCMYYKDVAEIKHDFERDFNTISSKSGLEPSVINFEKDKIERRIKNVTNLIIIFSITITILGCLFNFFLAQQYFSSIAIKIILGLLLLIYSLVRGYYALHH
;
A
#
# COMPACT_ATOMS: atom_id res chain seq x y z
N MET A 1 -36.90 -17.94 -38.51
CA MET A 1 -35.80 -18.30 -37.60
C MET A 1 -36.32 -18.54 -36.20
N GLU A 2 -37.00 -17.55 -35.61
CA GLU A 2 -37.75 -17.72 -34.35
C GLU A 2 -38.75 -18.88 -34.42
N THR A 3 -39.41 -19.10 -35.56
CA THR A 3 -40.34 -20.23 -35.77
C THR A 3 -39.72 -21.60 -35.52
N LYS A 4 -38.45 -21.83 -35.89
CA LYS A 4 -37.77 -23.11 -35.65
C LYS A 4 -37.51 -23.34 -34.17
N LEU A 5 -36.99 -22.31 -33.48
CA LEU A 5 -36.72 -22.38 -32.04
C LEU A 5 -38.01 -22.53 -31.23
N GLN A 6 -39.09 -21.84 -31.61
CA GLN A 6 -40.41 -21.98 -30.98
C GLN A 6 -40.98 -23.39 -31.12
N VAL A 7 -40.86 -24.00 -32.30
CA VAL A 7 -41.30 -25.38 -32.51
C VAL A 7 -40.45 -26.36 -31.70
N LEU A 8 -39.13 -26.19 -31.67
CA LEU A 8 -38.24 -27.04 -30.87
C LEU A 8 -38.45 -26.87 -29.36
N SER A 9 -38.70 -25.65 -28.88
CA SER A 9 -38.95 -25.40 -27.46
C SER A 9 -40.29 -26.00 -27.02
N ALA A 10 -41.30 -26.01 -27.90
CA ALA A 10 -42.58 -26.69 -27.65
C ALA A 10 -42.42 -28.21 -27.44
N LEU A 11 -41.41 -28.84 -28.05
CA LEU A 11 -41.15 -30.28 -27.88
C LEU A 11 -40.76 -30.66 -26.44
N ARG A 12 -40.47 -29.67 -25.59
CA ARG A 12 -40.20 -29.88 -24.17
C ARG A 12 -41.31 -30.65 -23.44
N SER A 13 -42.57 -30.47 -23.84
CA SER A 13 -43.71 -31.17 -23.22
C SER A 13 -43.61 -32.69 -23.31
N PHE A 14 -42.78 -33.19 -24.23
CA PHE A 14 -42.56 -34.61 -24.48
C PHE A 14 -41.27 -35.15 -23.83
N ASN A 15 -40.65 -34.40 -22.90
CA ASN A 15 -39.43 -34.80 -22.19
C ASN A 15 -38.33 -35.32 -23.12
N PRO A 16 -37.85 -34.50 -24.08
CA PRO A 16 -36.84 -34.92 -25.04
C PRO A 16 -35.59 -35.47 -24.35
N THR A 17 -34.90 -36.39 -25.03
CA THR A 17 -33.61 -36.92 -24.58
C THR A 17 -32.51 -36.48 -25.52
N PHE A 18 -31.37 -36.05 -24.96
CA PHE A 18 -30.24 -35.56 -25.75
C PHE A 18 -29.20 -36.65 -25.95
N THR A 19 -28.90 -37.00 -27.20
CA THR A 19 -27.94 -38.05 -27.57
C THR A 19 -26.51 -37.53 -27.77
N GLY A 20 -26.28 -36.23 -27.55
CA GLY A 20 -24.98 -35.57 -27.73
C GLY A 20 -24.90 -34.71 -28.99
N ARG A 21 -25.68 -35.03 -30.01
CA ARG A 21 -25.80 -34.23 -31.24
C ARG A 21 -27.25 -33.99 -31.63
N SER A 22 -28.12 -34.95 -31.35
CA SER A 22 -29.53 -34.90 -31.69
C SER A 22 -30.42 -34.88 -30.46
N ILE A 23 -31.67 -34.50 -30.69
CA ILE A 23 -32.75 -34.61 -29.73
C ILE A 23 -33.66 -35.75 -30.16
N VAL A 24 -33.89 -36.71 -29.27
CA VAL A 24 -34.85 -37.79 -29.47
C VAL A 24 -36.11 -37.47 -28.67
N VAL A 25 -37.25 -37.42 -29.37
CA VAL A 25 -38.56 -37.12 -28.78
C VAL A 25 -39.43 -38.37 -28.85
N ASP A 26 -40.00 -38.77 -27.71
CA ASP A 26 -40.93 -39.90 -27.60
C ASP A 26 -42.35 -39.36 -27.41
N PHE A 27 -43.24 -39.67 -28.34
CA PHE A 27 -44.63 -39.24 -28.31
C PHE A 27 -45.51 -40.32 -27.70
N GLU A 28 -46.54 -39.90 -26.96
CA GLU A 28 -47.47 -40.83 -26.28
C GLU A 28 -48.28 -41.69 -27.26
N SER A 29 -48.47 -41.23 -28.50
CA SER A 29 -49.21 -41.93 -29.54
C SER A 29 -48.75 -41.57 -30.96
N LYS A 30 -49.11 -42.40 -31.95
CA LYS A 30 -48.87 -42.11 -33.37
C LYS A 30 -49.59 -40.85 -33.85
N GLU A 31 -50.75 -40.56 -33.27
CA GLU A 31 -51.54 -39.36 -33.58
C GLU A 31 -50.79 -38.11 -33.09
N ALA A 32 -50.29 -38.13 -31.85
CA ALA A 32 -49.47 -37.04 -31.31
C ALA A 32 -48.19 -36.82 -32.13
N LEU A 33 -47.55 -37.90 -32.59
CA LEU A 33 -46.42 -37.82 -33.52
C LEU A 33 -46.84 -37.12 -34.83
N SER A 34 -47.92 -37.57 -35.47
CA SER A 34 -48.40 -37.01 -36.75
C SER A 34 -48.73 -35.51 -36.64
N ASP A 35 -49.34 -35.08 -35.54
CA ASP A 35 -49.70 -33.68 -35.33
C ASP A 35 -48.46 -32.79 -35.12
N ASN A 36 -47.48 -33.26 -34.35
CA ASN A 36 -46.27 -32.50 -34.08
C ASN A 36 -45.29 -32.50 -35.25
N THR A 37 -45.13 -33.63 -35.96
CA THR A 37 -44.26 -33.73 -37.15
C THR A 37 -44.73 -32.83 -38.29
N LYS A 38 -46.03 -32.56 -38.41
CA LYS A 38 -46.56 -31.55 -39.33
C LYS A 38 -46.04 -30.15 -38.99
N ASN A 39 -46.04 -29.75 -37.73
CA ASN A 39 -45.53 -28.45 -37.28
C ASN A 39 -43.99 -28.36 -37.45
N ILE A 40 -43.27 -29.43 -37.15
CA ILE A 40 -41.81 -29.55 -37.35
C ILE A 40 -41.45 -29.40 -38.84
N SER A 41 -42.16 -30.12 -39.71
CA SER A 41 -41.98 -30.05 -41.17
C SER A 41 -42.31 -28.67 -41.72
N GLN A 42 -43.40 -28.05 -41.25
CA GLN A 42 -43.79 -26.69 -41.64
C GLN A 42 -42.76 -25.63 -41.22
N ALA A 43 -42.07 -25.83 -40.10
CA ALA A 43 -40.96 -24.99 -39.67
C ALA A 43 -39.65 -25.24 -40.47
N GLY A 44 -39.65 -26.24 -41.38
CA GLY A 44 -38.48 -26.60 -42.18
C GLY A 44 -37.37 -27.26 -41.34
N ILE A 45 -37.75 -28.07 -40.36
CA ILE A 45 -36.85 -28.89 -39.54
C ILE A 45 -36.88 -30.31 -40.08
N SER A 46 -35.71 -30.84 -40.47
CA SER A 46 -35.53 -32.24 -40.82
C SER A 46 -35.53 -33.11 -39.57
N TYR A 47 -36.08 -34.31 -39.66
CA TYR A 47 -36.06 -35.31 -38.59
C TYR A 47 -36.02 -36.72 -39.20
N ASP A 48 -35.45 -37.66 -38.46
CA ASP A 48 -35.43 -39.08 -38.80
C ASP A 48 -36.45 -39.84 -37.94
N ASP A 49 -37.24 -40.70 -38.58
CA ASP A 49 -38.14 -41.62 -37.87
C ASP A 49 -37.34 -42.78 -37.27
N LEU A 50 -37.29 -42.87 -35.94
CA LEU A 50 -36.65 -43.99 -35.24
C LEU A 50 -37.64 -45.14 -35.00
N THR A 51 -38.88 -44.81 -34.63
CA THR A 51 -40.00 -45.75 -34.44
C THR A 51 -41.31 -45.05 -34.79
N ASP A 52 -42.42 -45.80 -34.76
CA ASP A 52 -43.77 -45.24 -34.98
C ASP A 52 -44.20 -44.14 -33.96
N THR A 53 -43.42 -43.92 -32.89
CA THR A 53 -43.67 -42.89 -31.87
C THR A 53 -42.44 -42.04 -31.55
N LYS A 54 -41.30 -42.24 -32.25
CA LYS A 54 -40.03 -41.57 -31.94
C LYS A 54 -39.42 -40.95 -33.16
N ILE A 55 -38.97 -39.71 -32.99
CA ILE A 55 -38.16 -39.00 -33.99
C ILE A 55 -36.84 -38.56 -33.38
N GLU A 56 -35.84 -38.44 -34.24
CA GLU A 56 -34.56 -37.84 -33.94
C GLU A 56 -34.39 -36.55 -34.76
N ILE A 57 -34.02 -35.47 -34.09
CA ILE A 57 -33.75 -34.17 -34.72
C ILE A 57 -32.28 -33.84 -34.51
N ASP A 58 -31.47 -33.86 -35.57
CA ASP A 58 -30.08 -33.42 -35.52
C ASP A 58 -30.01 -31.89 -35.40
N LEU A 59 -29.48 -31.40 -34.27
CA LEU A 59 -29.36 -29.96 -34.01
C LEU A 59 -28.40 -29.27 -35.00
N ALA A 60 -27.45 -30.01 -35.58
CA ALA A 60 -26.51 -29.48 -36.57
C ALA A 60 -27.19 -29.18 -37.92
N GLU A 61 -28.31 -29.84 -38.24
CA GLU A 61 -29.01 -29.70 -39.52
C GLU A 61 -30.03 -28.56 -39.54
N LEU A 62 -30.25 -27.89 -38.41
CA LEU A 62 -31.25 -26.83 -38.29
C LEU A 62 -30.98 -25.62 -39.20
N ASN A 63 -29.76 -25.47 -39.73
CA ASN A 63 -29.33 -24.40 -40.64
C ASN A 63 -29.67 -23.00 -40.11
N LEU A 64 -29.50 -22.78 -38.79
CA LEU A 64 -29.81 -21.52 -38.13
C LEU A 64 -28.69 -20.48 -38.25
N GLY A 65 -27.56 -20.81 -38.89
CA GLY A 65 -26.41 -19.92 -38.98
C GLY A 65 -25.61 -19.79 -37.68
N TYR A 66 -26.07 -20.39 -36.58
CA TYR A 66 -25.37 -20.47 -35.31
C TYR A 66 -25.57 -21.82 -34.59
N PRO A 67 -24.70 -22.15 -33.60
CA PRO A 67 -24.84 -23.35 -32.78
C PRO A 67 -26.10 -23.33 -31.90
N VAL A 68 -26.71 -24.51 -31.74
CA VAL A 68 -27.84 -24.73 -30.82
C VAL A 68 -27.44 -25.73 -29.75
N PHE A 69 -27.61 -25.34 -28.49
CA PHE A 69 -27.37 -26.19 -27.34
C PHE A 69 -28.69 -26.70 -26.78
N TYR A 70 -28.66 -27.92 -26.27
CA TYR A 70 -29.82 -28.59 -25.71
C TYR A 70 -30.26 -27.93 -24.39
N ASN A 71 -29.33 -27.78 -23.44
CA ASN A 71 -29.56 -27.17 -22.14
C ASN A 71 -28.28 -26.48 -21.63
N ALA A 72 -28.35 -25.84 -20.46
CA ALA A 72 -27.20 -25.16 -19.84
C ALA A 72 -26.01 -26.11 -19.62
N ALA A 73 -26.24 -27.35 -19.18
CA ALA A 73 -25.17 -28.32 -18.95
C ALA A 73 -24.45 -28.72 -20.25
N HIS A 74 -25.19 -28.91 -21.35
CA HIS A 74 -24.60 -29.16 -22.67
C HIS A 74 -23.77 -27.95 -23.11
N PHE A 75 -24.29 -26.73 -22.96
CA PHE A 75 -23.53 -25.51 -23.26
C PHE A 75 -22.22 -25.44 -22.45
N LEU A 76 -22.26 -25.62 -21.13
CA LEU A 76 -21.08 -25.54 -20.26
C LEU A 76 -20.02 -26.61 -20.61
N LYS A 77 -20.45 -27.77 -21.10
CA LYS A 77 -19.54 -28.85 -21.55
C LYS A 77 -18.80 -28.48 -22.84
N GLU A 78 -19.49 -27.84 -23.78
CA GLU A 78 -18.92 -27.45 -25.08
C GLU A 78 -18.36 -26.01 -25.10
N PHE A 79 -18.51 -25.26 -24.00
CA PHE A 79 -18.10 -23.85 -23.89
C PHE A 79 -16.62 -23.64 -24.23
N ASN A 80 -15.73 -24.53 -23.76
CA ASN A 80 -14.29 -24.43 -24.04
C ASN A 80 -13.93 -24.54 -25.54
N ARG A 81 -14.85 -25.06 -26.37
CA ARG A 81 -14.65 -25.25 -27.82
C ARG A 81 -15.38 -24.20 -28.65
N THR A 82 -16.30 -23.45 -28.06
CA THR A 82 -17.16 -22.52 -28.78
C THR A 82 -16.66 -21.09 -28.55
N PRO A 83 -16.11 -20.41 -29.55
CA PRO A 83 -15.82 -19.00 -29.41
C PRO A 83 -17.15 -18.25 -29.26
N LEU A 84 -17.32 -17.51 -28.16
CA LEU A 84 -18.44 -16.57 -27.89
C LEU A 84 -18.61 -15.47 -28.95
N GLN A 85 -17.81 -15.50 -30.02
CA GLN A 85 -17.84 -14.56 -31.13
C GLN A 85 -19.02 -14.78 -32.09
N ARG A 86 -19.88 -15.77 -31.82
CA ARG A 86 -21.05 -16.07 -32.63
C ARG A 86 -22.29 -16.13 -31.74
N ASP A 87 -23.41 -15.74 -32.32
CA ASP A 87 -24.74 -15.98 -31.75
C ASP A 87 -24.89 -17.47 -31.42
N PHE A 88 -25.77 -17.81 -30.48
CA PHE A 88 -26.19 -19.19 -30.22
C PHE A 88 -27.51 -19.20 -29.45
N SER A 89 -28.13 -20.38 -29.35
CA SER A 89 -29.33 -20.57 -28.53
C SER A 89 -29.23 -21.80 -27.64
N ILE A 90 -29.83 -21.74 -26.46
CA ILE A 90 -30.02 -22.88 -25.55
C ILE A 90 -31.51 -23.19 -25.50
N LEU A 91 -31.93 -24.34 -26.02
CA LEU A 91 -33.34 -24.68 -26.23
C LEU A 91 -34.12 -24.82 -24.92
N PHE A 92 -33.53 -25.51 -23.93
CA PHE A 92 -34.16 -25.81 -22.65
C PHE A 92 -33.33 -25.20 -21.50
N TYR A 93 -33.55 -23.91 -21.27
CA TYR A 93 -32.91 -23.11 -20.24
C TYR A 93 -33.97 -22.57 -19.26
N ASN A 94 -34.00 -23.07 -18.01
CA ASN A 94 -34.91 -22.60 -16.95
C ASN A 94 -36.37 -22.45 -17.42
N ASP A 95 -36.89 -23.50 -18.06
CA ASP A 95 -38.22 -23.56 -18.65
C ASP A 95 -38.47 -22.78 -19.96
N ASP A 96 -37.43 -22.15 -20.51
CA ASP A 96 -37.51 -21.28 -21.68
C ASP A 96 -36.36 -21.54 -22.67
N THR A 97 -36.29 -20.75 -23.73
CA THR A 97 -35.15 -20.69 -24.64
C THR A 97 -34.30 -19.45 -24.33
N LEU A 98 -33.00 -19.65 -24.13
CA LEU A 98 -32.04 -18.54 -24.05
C LEU A 98 -31.47 -18.28 -25.44
N LEU A 99 -31.57 -17.04 -25.91
CA LEU A 99 -30.93 -16.57 -27.13
C LEU A 99 -29.76 -15.66 -26.76
N TYR A 100 -28.55 -15.97 -27.21
CA TYR A 100 -27.42 -15.05 -27.14
C TYR A 100 -27.17 -14.48 -28.52
N LYS A 101 -27.36 -13.16 -28.66
CA LYS A 101 -27.24 -12.46 -29.93
C LYS A 101 -26.59 -11.10 -29.75
N ASP A 102 -25.64 -10.77 -30.61
CA ASP A 102 -24.94 -9.47 -30.60
C ASP A 102 -24.34 -9.11 -29.22
N GLY A 103 -23.89 -10.12 -28.47
CA GLY A 103 -23.30 -9.94 -27.15
C GLY A 103 -24.30 -9.87 -25.99
N VAL A 104 -25.60 -9.95 -26.26
CA VAL A 104 -26.68 -9.82 -25.28
C VAL A 104 -27.43 -11.14 -25.14
N GLU A 105 -27.67 -11.56 -23.89
CA GLU A 105 -28.55 -12.69 -23.59
C GLU A 105 -30.00 -12.24 -23.44
N PHE A 106 -30.91 -12.98 -24.07
CA PHE A 106 -32.35 -12.77 -24.03
C PHE A 106 -33.05 -14.05 -23.61
N VAL A 107 -33.88 -13.95 -22.57
CA VAL A 107 -34.73 -15.04 -22.06
C VAL A 107 -36.16 -14.50 -22.00
N PRO A 108 -37.10 -14.99 -22.84
CA PRO A 108 -38.44 -14.41 -22.96
C PRO A 108 -39.21 -14.24 -21.63
N SER A 109 -39.06 -15.19 -20.72
CA SER A 109 -39.76 -15.25 -19.44
C SER A 109 -39.10 -14.50 -18.29
N LYS A 110 -37.86 -13.98 -18.45
CA LYS A 110 -37.11 -13.31 -17.38
C LYS A 110 -36.67 -11.90 -17.78
N SER A 111 -36.78 -10.95 -16.85
CA SER A 111 -36.35 -9.56 -17.06
C SER A 111 -34.83 -9.41 -17.21
N SER A 112 -34.07 -10.34 -16.64
CA SER A 112 -32.61 -10.38 -16.70
C SER A 112 -32.12 -11.78 -16.32
N SER A 113 -31.09 -12.23 -17.01
CA SER A 113 -30.28 -13.38 -16.63
C SER A 113 -28.81 -12.97 -16.76
N PHE A 114 -27.95 -13.56 -15.93
CA PHE A 114 -26.50 -13.36 -15.97
C PHE A 114 -25.75 -14.64 -16.33
N PHE A 115 -26.43 -15.66 -16.85
CA PHE A 115 -25.84 -16.98 -17.11
C PHE A 115 -24.61 -16.90 -18.02
N ILE A 116 -24.69 -16.19 -19.15
CA ILE A 116 -23.58 -16.08 -20.09
C ILE A 116 -22.49 -15.20 -19.49
N ALA A 117 -22.84 -14.03 -18.97
CA ALA A 117 -21.88 -13.12 -18.35
C ALA A 117 -21.05 -13.79 -17.23
N ASN A 118 -21.72 -14.55 -16.35
CA ASN A 118 -21.11 -15.31 -15.28
C ASN A 118 -20.22 -16.45 -15.81
N THR A 119 -20.67 -17.15 -16.86
CA THR A 119 -19.89 -18.23 -17.49
C THR A 119 -18.61 -17.70 -18.13
N VAL A 120 -18.70 -16.58 -18.86
CA VAL A 120 -17.53 -15.92 -19.46
C VAL A 120 -16.54 -15.52 -18.39
N ALA A 121 -17.00 -14.79 -17.36
CA ALA A 121 -16.15 -14.33 -16.28
C ALA A 121 -15.49 -15.50 -15.54
N ALA A 122 -16.21 -16.59 -15.26
CA ALA A 122 -15.65 -17.78 -14.63
C ALA A 122 -14.54 -18.44 -15.47
N ALA A 123 -14.73 -18.49 -16.80
CA ALA A 123 -13.71 -19.01 -17.72
C ALA A 123 -12.48 -18.10 -17.80
N GLU A 124 -12.68 -16.78 -17.83
CA GLU A 124 -11.60 -15.80 -17.81
C GLU A 124 -10.84 -15.84 -16.48
N LEU A 125 -11.53 -16.01 -15.36
CA LEU A 125 -10.89 -16.20 -14.06
C LEU A 125 -10.04 -17.47 -14.05
N LYS A 126 -10.55 -18.58 -14.60
CA LYS A 126 -9.75 -19.81 -14.74
C LYS A 126 -8.46 -19.54 -15.52
N LYS A 127 -8.53 -18.82 -16.64
CA LYS A 127 -7.35 -18.43 -17.43
C LYS A 127 -6.39 -17.54 -16.62
N ALA A 128 -6.91 -16.56 -15.89
CA ALA A 128 -6.12 -15.69 -15.04
C ALA A 128 -5.42 -16.47 -13.92
N LEU A 129 -6.12 -17.41 -13.28
CA LEU A 129 -5.57 -18.31 -12.27
C LEU A 129 -4.47 -19.22 -12.83
N VAL A 130 -4.65 -19.77 -14.03
CA VAL A 130 -3.61 -20.51 -14.74
C VAL A 130 -2.38 -19.63 -15.00
N SER A 131 -2.57 -18.35 -15.36
CA SER A 131 -1.44 -17.45 -15.65
C SER A 131 -0.58 -17.10 -14.43
N ILE A 132 -1.15 -17.16 -13.23
CA ILE A 132 -0.44 -16.86 -11.98
C ILE A 132 -0.02 -18.11 -11.21
N CYS A 133 -0.44 -19.31 -11.65
CA CYS A 133 -0.06 -20.56 -10.98
C CYS A 133 1.40 -20.92 -11.25
N ASP A 134 1.99 -21.68 -10.34
CA ASP A 134 3.38 -22.11 -10.45
C ASP A 134 3.49 -23.38 -11.34
N TYR A 135 2.45 -24.22 -11.33
CA TYR A 135 2.32 -25.38 -12.21
C TYR A 135 0.85 -25.75 -12.45
N ASN A 136 0.46 -25.96 -13.71
CA ASN A 136 -0.87 -26.44 -14.08
C ASN A 136 -0.82 -27.95 -14.38
N ASN A 137 -1.51 -28.75 -13.58
CA ASN A 137 -1.67 -30.19 -13.83
C ASN A 137 -2.98 -30.44 -14.57
N ASP A 138 -2.93 -30.41 -15.90
CA ASP A 138 -4.11 -30.62 -16.75
C ASP A 138 -4.68 -32.04 -16.64
N ILE A 139 -3.87 -33.04 -16.27
CA ILE A 139 -4.33 -34.43 -16.14
C ILE A 139 -5.14 -34.63 -14.87
N ALA A 140 -4.67 -34.08 -13.74
CA ALA A 140 -5.39 -34.15 -12.47
C ALA A 140 -6.44 -33.04 -12.32
N HIS A 141 -6.46 -32.07 -13.23
CA HIS A 141 -7.25 -30.85 -13.16
C HIS A 141 -7.01 -30.05 -11.87
N GLU A 142 -5.73 -29.79 -11.57
CA GLU A 142 -5.31 -29.05 -10.38
C GLU A 142 -4.33 -27.93 -10.76
N LEU A 143 -4.55 -26.72 -10.20
CA LEU A 143 -3.56 -25.64 -10.24
C LEU A 143 -2.70 -25.70 -8.97
N VAL A 144 -1.40 -25.75 -9.14
CA VAL A 144 -0.43 -25.80 -8.02
C VAL A 144 0.15 -24.41 -7.82
N TYR A 145 0.12 -23.96 -6.57
CA TYR A 145 0.65 -22.68 -6.15
C TYR A 145 1.68 -22.87 -5.06
N HIS A 146 2.69 -22.01 -5.06
CA HIS A 146 3.67 -21.90 -4.00
C HIS A 146 3.63 -20.49 -3.41
N THR A 147 3.56 -20.40 -2.08
CA THR A 147 3.75 -19.12 -1.37
C THR A 147 4.78 -19.27 -0.28
N SER A 148 5.52 -18.19 -0.04
CA SER A 148 6.57 -18.14 0.99
C SER A 148 6.03 -18.33 2.41
N THR A 149 4.76 -17.98 2.66
CA THR A 149 4.16 -18.00 4.00
C THR A 149 3.29 -19.22 4.27
N LYS A 150 2.68 -19.82 3.24
CA LYS A 150 1.72 -20.93 3.39
C LYS A 150 2.20 -22.23 2.73
N GLY A 151 3.34 -22.21 2.03
CA GLY A 151 3.91 -23.37 1.35
C GLY A 151 3.20 -23.67 0.04
N VAL A 152 3.24 -24.95 -0.36
CA VAL A 152 2.60 -25.43 -1.59
C VAL A 152 1.14 -25.80 -1.30
N PHE A 153 0.22 -25.36 -2.15
CA PHE A 153 -1.18 -25.78 -2.11
C PHE A 153 -1.72 -26.03 -3.52
N LYS A 154 -2.84 -26.74 -3.59
CA LYS A 154 -3.48 -27.16 -4.84
C LYS A 154 -4.90 -26.65 -4.88
N LEU A 155 -5.31 -26.13 -6.03
CA LEU A 155 -6.68 -25.75 -6.33
C LEU A 155 -7.24 -26.71 -7.40
N PRO A 156 -8.04 -27.71 -7.01
CA PRO A 156 -8.76 -28.54 -7.96
C PRO A 156 -9.76 -27.70 -8.74
N TYR A 157 -9.88 -27.97 -10.04
CA TYR A 157 -10.88 -27.36 -10.91
C TYR A 157 -11.65 -28.42 -11.71
N SER A 158 -12.90 -28.12 -12.03
CA SER A 158 -13.72 -29.00 -12.85
C SER A 158 -13.42 -28.80 -14.34
N VAL A 159 -13.54 -29.89 -15.12
CA VAL A 159 -13.43 -29.85 -16.58
C VAL A 159 -14.56 -29.00 -17.17
N VAL A 160 -15.76 -29.20 -16.64
CA VAL A 160 -16.97 -28.43 -16.96
C VAL A 160 -17.09 -27.28 -15.97
N LEU A 161 -17.37 -26.07 -16.47
CA LEU A 161 -17.60 -24.92 -15.60
C LEU A 161 -18.86 -25.14 -14.75
N PRO A 162 -18.85 -24.72 -13.48
CA PRO A 162 -20.04 -24.83 -12.64
C PRO A 162 -21.11 -23.83 -13.10
N GLN A 163 -22.38 -24.25 -13.02
CA GLN A 163 -23.50 -23.34 -13.20
C GLN A 163 -23.67 -22.51 -11.92
N LEU A 164 -23.62 -21.18 -12.06
CA LEU A 164 -23.84 -20.23 -10.96
C LEU A 164 -25.33 -19.82 -10.91
N ASN A 165 -25.72 -19.10 -9.85
CA ASN A 165 -27.05 -18.50 -9.80
C ASN A 165 -27.16 -17.38 -10.85
N ASP A 166 -28.09 -17.53 -11.77
CA ASP A 166 -28.30 -16.64 -12.91
C ASP A 166 -28.96 -15.30 -12.52
N GLU A 167 -29.49 -15.19 -11.30
CA GLU A 167 -30.09 -13.96 -10.77
C GLU A 167 -29.06 -13.00 -10.19
N ILE A 168 -27.84 -13.48 -9.92
CA ILE A 168 -26.76 -12.69 -9.31
C ILE A 168 -25.65 -12.47 -10.35
N ASP A 169 -25.25 -11.22 -10.51
CA ASP A 169 -24.14 -10.84 -11.38
C ASP A 169 -22.79 -11.05 -10.68
N TYR A 170 -22.21 -12.24 -10.83
CA TYR A 170 -20.86 -12.57 -10.38
C TYR A 170 -19.78 -12.04 -11.33
N SER A 171 -20.14 -11.63 -12.55
CA SER A 171 -19.17 -11.19 -13.55
C SER A 171 -18.39 -9.95 -13.10
N LYS A 172 -19.05 -9.00 -12.42
CA LYS A 172 -18.43 -7.77 -11.91
C LYS A 172 -17.31 -8.02 -10.88
N PRO A 173 -17.54 -8.71 -9.75
CA PRO A 173 -16.49 -8.97 -8.77
C PRO A 173 -15.37 -9.84 -9.35
N ILE A 174 -15.71 -10.80 -10.23
CA ILE A 174 -14.71 -11.62 -10.93
C ILE A 174 -13.82 -10.74 -11.81
N ASN A 175 -14.39 -9.95 -12.72
CA ASN A 175 -13.63 -9.10 -13.64
C ASN A 175 -12.79 -8.06 -12.91
N THR A 176 -13.32 -7.50 -11.81
CA THR A 176 -12.57 -6.59 -10.93
C THR A 176 -11.34 -7.29 -10.35
N THR A 177 -11.50 -8.54 -9.89
CA THR A 177 -10.39 -9.35 -9.37
C THR A 177 -9.38 -9.68 -10.46
N ILE A 178 -9.82 -10.08 -11.66
CA ILE A 178 -8.95 -10.36 -12.81
C ILE A 178 -8.08 -9.15 -13.15
N ASN A 179 -8.66 -7.95 -13.19
CA ASN A 179 -7.92 -6.71 -13.45
C ASN A 179 -6.83 -6.47 -12.40
N LYS A 180 -7.12 -6.71 -11.11
CA LYS A 180 -6.13 -6.57 -10.02
C LYS A 180 -5.04 -7.63 -10.07
N LEU A 181 -5.32 -8.83 -10.57
CA LEU A 181 -4.33 -9.89 -10.75
C LEU A 181 -3.22 -9.52 -11.75
N SER A 182 -3.34 -8.42 -12.51
CA SER A 182 -2.23 -7.90 -13.31
C SER A 182 -1.08 -7.32 -12.48
N ASP A 183 -1.32 -6.89 -11.24
CA ASP A 183 -0.30 -6.39 -10.33
C ASP A 183 0.38 -7.56 -9.59
N ILE A 184 1.69 -7.68 -9.78
CA ILE A 184 2.52 -8.73 -9.17
C ILE A 184 2.48 -8.71 -7.63
N ASN A 185 2.35 -7.52 -7.01
CA ASN A 185 2.23 -7.41 -5.55
C ASN A 185 0.89 -7.97 -5.10
N TYR A 186 -0.19 -7.60 -5.79
CA TYR A 186 -1.53 -8.12 -5.50
C TYR A 186 -1.58 -9.65 -5.65
N GLN A 187 -0.95 -10.21 -6.68
CA GLN A 187 -0.86 -11.67 -6.88
C GLN A 187 -0.28 -12.41 -5.66
N LEU A 188 0.78 -11.87 -5.04
CA LEU A 188 1.42 -12.49 -3.87
C LEU A 188 0.46 -12.61 -2.68
N PHE A 189 -0.27 -11.53 -2.37
CA PHE A 189 -1.27 -11.54 -1.30
C PHE A 189 -2.49 -12.38 -1.68
N PHE A 190 -2.91 -12.33 -2.94
CA PHE A 190 -4.05 -13.11 -3.44
C PHE A 190 -3.79 -14.61 -3.31
N LYS A 191 -2.60 -15.09 -3.68
CA LYS A 191 -2.23 -16.51 -3.49
C LYS A 191 -2.31 -16.93 -2.02
N ASN A 192 -1.93 -16.06 -1.07
CA ASN A 192 -2.04 -16.35 0.35
C ASN A 192 -3.49 -16.46 0.82
N GLN A 193 -4.34 -15.54 0.37
CA GLN A 193 -5.77 -15.57 0.68
C GLN A 193 -6.45 -16.79 0.04
N LEU A 194 -6.04 -17.16 -1.18
CA LEU A 194 -6.50 -18.37 -1.85
C LEU A 194 -6.10 -19.65 -1.08
N ALA A 195 -4.88 -19.70 -0.54
CA ALA A 195 -4.42 -20.81 0.30
C ALA A 195 -5.29 -20.97 1.56
N ASP A 196 -5.58 -19.86 2.23
CA ASP A 196 -6.41 -19.85 3.44
C ASP A 196 -7.87 -20.20 3.12
N PHE A 197 -8.37 -19.78 1.96
CA PHE A 197 -9.70 -20.15 1.46
C PHE A 197 -9.81 -21.67 1.19
N ILE A 198 -8.84 -22.26 0.49
CA ILE A 198 -8.83 -23.70 0.17
C ILE A 198 -8.80 -24.55 1.44
N LYS A 199 -8.03 -24.15 2.45
CA LYS A 199 -7.95 -24.86 3.74
C LYS A 199 -9.27 -24.91 4.51
N ARG A 200 -10.18 -23.96 4.25
CA ARG A 200 -11.47 -23.84 4.95
C ARG A 200 -12.63 -24.42 4.14
N THR A 201 -12.39 -24.82 2.90
CA THR A 201 -13.43 -25.21 1.96
C THR A 201 -13.37 -26.70 1.70
N ASP A 202 -14.49 -27.39 1.90
CA ASP A 202 -14.62 -28.82 1.61
C ASP A 202 -15.33 -29.02 0.27
N ASN A 203 -14.65 -29.67 -0.68
CA ASN A 203 -15.13 -29.98 -2.03
C ASN A 203 -15.58 -28.75 -2.85
N ASN A 204 -15.89 -28.94 -4.13
CA ASN A 204 -16.38 -27.90 -5.05
C ASN A 204 -15.57 -26.58 -5.03
N TYR A 205 -14.24 -26.69 -4.89
CA TYR A 205 -13.34 -25.57 -4.65
C TYR A 205 -13.53 -24.42 -5.65
N PHE A 206 -13.62 -24.74 -6.94
CA PHE A 206 -13.76 -23.71 -7.98
C PHE A 206 -15.11 -22.99 -7.92
N THR A 207 -16.22 -23.71 -7.68
CA THR A 207 -17.54 -23.09 -7.49
C THR A 207 -17.54 -22.18 -6.27
N ASN A 208 -17.05 -22.68 -5.13
CA ASN A 208 -16.98 -21.90 -3.90
C ASN A 208 -16.06 -20.69 -4.06
N LEU A 209 -14.98 -20.80 -4.84
CA LEU A 209 -14.09 -19.70 -5.17
C LEU A 209 -14.84 -18.60 -5.93
N LEU A 210 -15.60 -18.95 -6.96
CA LEU A 210 -16.41 -18.00 -7.73
C LEU A 210 -17.41 -17.26 -6.84
N LEU A 211 -18.08 -17.98 -5.93
CA LEU A 211 -19.06 -17.42 -4.99
C LEU A 211 -18.43 -16.49 -3.94
N ASN A 212 -17.15 -16.70 -3.59
CA ASN A 212 -16.46 -15.95 -2.53
C ASN A 212 -15.37 -15.00 -3.06
N ILE A 213 -15.29 -14.80 -4.37
CA ILE A 213 -14.18 -14.07 -5.00
C ILE A 213 -14.07 -12.63 -4.49
N GLU A 214 -15.20 -11.97 -4.23
CA GLU A 214 -15.24 -10.61 -3.69
C GLU A 214 -14.64 -10.54 -2.29
N ALA A 215 -14.99 -11.50 -1.41
CA ALA A 215 -14.46 -11.58 -0.06
C ALA A 215 -12.95 -11.86 -0.04
N ILE A 216 -12.48 -12.73 -0.94
CA ILE A 216 -11.05 -13.03 -1.13
C ILE A 216 -10.32 -11.79 -1.64
N SER A 217 -10.88 -11.09 -2.64
CA SER A 217 -10.31 -9.85 -3.17
C SER A 217 -10.22 -8.78 -2.09
N SER A 218 -11.28 -8.56 -1.30
CA SER A 218 -11.30 -7.55 -0.24
C SER A 218 -10.29 -7.87 0.86
N SER A 219 -10.13 -9.15 1.21
CA SER A 219 -9.12 -9.58 2.19
C SER A 219 -7.71 -9.36 1.65
N THR A 220 -7.50 -9.60 0.35
CA THR A 220 -6.23 -9.33 -0.34
C THR A 220 -5.89 -7.84 -0.33
N ASP A 221 -6.86 -6.97 -0.63
CA ASP A 221 -6.67 -5.51 -0.59
C ASP A 221 -6.22 -5.05 0.80
N LYS A 222 -6.87 -5.56 1.86
CA LYS A 222 -6.51 -5.23 3.25
C LYS A 222 -5.09 -5.65 3.61
N ASP A 223 -4.67 -6.85 3.23
CA ASP A 223 -3.33 -7.35 3.51
C ASP A 223 -2.26 -6.56 2.76
N LEU A 224 -2.52 -6.22 1.49
CA LEU A 224 -1.64 -5.38 0.70
C LEU A 224 -1.50 -3.97 1.31
N ASP A 225 -2.61 -3.35 1.72
CA ASP A 225 -2.61 -2.05 2.38
C ASP A 225 -1.81 -2.08 3.70
N LEU A 226 -1.96 -3.14 4.50
CA LEU A 226 -1.20 -3.32 5.73
C LEU A 226 0.29 -3.47 5.46
N TYR A 227 0.66 -4.24 4.43
CA TYR A 227 2.05 -4.39 4.03
C TYR A 227 2.68 -3.05 3.60
N ILE A 228 2.00 -2.28 2.75
CA ILE A 228 2.46 -0.96 2.31
C ILE A 228 2.63 -0.03 3.50
N LYS A 229 1.66 0.00 4.42
CA LYS A 229 1.74 0.81 5.65
C LYS A 229 2.93 0.40 6.54
N ASN A 230 3.12 -0.90 6.78
CA ASN A 230 4.23 -1.38 7.60
C ASN A 230 5.60 -1.09 6.98
N PHE A 231 5.73 -1.27 5.67
CA PHE A 231 6.97 -0.94 4.96
C PHE A 231 7.26 0.57 5.01
N SER A 232 6.23 1.40 4.85
CA SER A 232 6.36 2.86 4.99
C SER A 232 6.79 3.28 6.41
N TRP A 233 6.30 2.58 7.44
CA TRP A 233 6.70 2.78 8.83
C TRP A 233 8.15 2.40 9.10
N GLU A 234 8.62 1.26 8.60
CA GLU A 234 10.02 0.87 8.74
C GLU A 234 10.97 1.85 8.03
N SER A 235 10.62 2.28 6.81
CA SER A 235 11.36 3.29 6.07
C SER A 235 11.41 4.63 6.79
N PHE A 236 10.26 5.08 7.34
CA PHE A 236 10.19 6.26 8.20
C PHE A 236 11.10 6.13 9.41
N ARG A 237 10.99 5.00 10.12
CA ARG A 237 11.75 4.73 11.33
C ARG A 237 13.24 4.81 11.03
N SER A 238 13.70 4.11 9.99
CA SER A 238 15.10 4.11 9.56
C SER A 238 15.61 5.53 9.25
N LYS A 239 14.86 6.32 8.46
CA LYS A 239 15.24 7.71 8.13
C LYS A 239 15.29 8.61 9.36
N LEU A 240 14.30 8.51 10.25
CA LEU A 240 14.25 9.31 11.48
C LEU A 240 15.43 8.99 12.41
N TYR A 241 15.79 7.71 12.59
CA TYR A 241 16.94 7.34 13.41
C TYR A 241 18.25 7.82 12.79
N SER A 242 18.41 7.70 11.46
CA SER A 242 19.59 8.20 10.75
C SER A 242 19.77 9.71 10.92
N GLU A 243 18.73 10.50 10.70
CA GLU A 243 18.79 11.96 10.89
C GLU A 243 19.03 12.33 12.36
N LYS A 244 18.36 11.65 13.30
CA LYS A 244 18.60 11.85 14.74
C LYS A 244 20.08 11.64 15.11
N ASP A 245 20.68 10.56 14.62
CA ASP A 245 22.07 10.24 14.94
C ASP A 245 23.03 11.30 14.39
N LYS A 246 22.76 11.82 13.19
CA LYS A 246 23.49 12.95 12.59
C LYS A 246 23.42 14.19 13.48
N TYR A 247 22.22 14.63 13.90
CA TYR A 247 22.11 15.81 14.77
C TYR A 247 22.72 15.58 16.16
N PHE A 248 22.60 14.37 16.71
CA PHE A 248 23.24 14.02 17.97
C PHE A 248 24.77 13.97 17.88
N ALA A 249 25.34 13.66 16.72
CA ALA A 249 26.77 13.76 16.48
C ALA A 249 27.20 15.23 16.47
N SER A 250 26.51 16.09 15.71
CA SER A 250 26.80 17.53 15.65
C SER A 250 26.70 18.20 17.02
N LEU A 251 25.64 17.91 17.79
CA LEU A 251 25.50 18.43 19.15
C LEU A 251 26.60 17.92 20.10
N ARG A 252 27.04 16.66 19.94
CA ARG A 252 28.14 16.10 20.74
C ARG A 252 29.47 16.77 20.41
N GLU A 253 29.71 17.12 19.15
CA GLU A 253 30.91 17.83 18.74
C GLU A 253 30.97 19.23 19.37
N ILE A 254 29.87 19.99 19.29
CA ILE A 254 29.77 21.33 19.91
C ILE A 254 29.95 21.22 21.43
N LEU A 255 29.29 20.25 22.07
CA LEU A 255 29.44 20.00 23.49
C LEU A 255 30.89 19.67 23.86
N GLY A 256 31.59 18.85 23.06
CA GLY A 256 32.99 18.53 23.25
C GLY A 256 33.87 19.78 23.25
N LYS A 257 33.67 20.68 22.27
CA LYS A 257 34.38 21.95 22.18
C LYS A 257 34.13 22.86 23.40
N ILE A 258 32.88 22.94 23.87
CA ILE A 258 32.52 23.71 25.07
C ILE A 258 33.19 23.11 26.32
N MET A 259 33.17 21.79 26.48
CA MET A 259 33.79 21.11 27.62
C MET A 259 35.31 21.35 27.69
N THR A 260 36.00 21.35 26.55
CA THR A 260 37.44 21.71 26.50
C THR A 260 37.66 23.15 26.97
N GLN A 261 36.82 24.09 26.55
CA GLN A 261 36.92 25.49 26.98
C GLN A 261 36.56 25.67 28.45
N LEU A 262 35.58 24.92 28.97
CA LEU A 262 35.18 24.95 30.37
C LEU A 262 36.34 24.59 31.31
N ILE A 263 37.25 23.72 30.86
CA ILE A 263 38.46 23.36 31.60
C ILE A 263 39.58 24.39 31.36
N ALA A 264 39.78 24.82 30.11
CA ALA A 264 40.89 25.71 29.74
C ALA A 264 40.74 27.13 30.30
N VAL A 265 39.51 27.67 30.36
CA VAL A 265 39.24 29.05 30.77
C VAL A 265 39.63 29.28 32.25
N PRO A 266 39.16 28.49 33.24
CA PRO A 266 39.57 28.66 34.63
C PRO A 266 41.09 28.57 34.82
N ILE A 267 41.76 27.62 34.15
CA ILE A 267 43.21 27.47 34.23
C ILE A 267 43.92 28.72 33.71
N SER A 268 43.47 29.24 32.56
CA SER A 268 44.03 30.46 31.97
C SER A 268 43.84 31.67 32.89
N ILE A 269 42.69 31.76 33.55
CA ILE A 269 42.37 32.84 34.49
C ILE A 269 43.22 32.72 35.76
N SER A 270 43.34 31.53 36.35
CA SER A 270 44.23 31.29 37.50
C SER A 270 45.69 31.60 37.19
N ALA A 271 46.18 31.21 36.02
CA ALA A 271 47.54 31.53 35.57
C ALA A 271 47.73 33.05 35.42
N THR A 272 46.74 33.74 34.85
CA THR A 272 46.78 35.20 34.68
C THR A 272 46.78 35.90 36.05
N ILE A 273 45.91 35.48 36.99
CA ILE A 273 45.88 36.02 38.36
C ILE A 273 47.23 35.81 39.04
N PHE A 274 47.81 34.61 38.95
CA PHE A 274 49.11 34.31 39.54
C PHE A 274 50.24 35.18 38.94
N ALA A 275 50.24 35.38 37.62
CA ALA A 275 51.20 36.25 36.94
C ALA A 275 51.07 37.69 37.43
N THR A 276 49.83 38.22 37.52
CA THR A 276 49.60 39.58 38.02
C THR A 276 50.03 39.79 39.47
N TYR A 277 49.97 38.75 40.30
CA TYR A 277 50.44 38.84 41.69
C TYR A 277 51.97 38.95 41.82
N LYS A 278 52.72 38.41 40.84
CA LYS A 278 54.19 38.41 40.86
C LYS A 278 54.81 39.65 40.19
N VAL A 279 54.10 40.26 39.24
CA VAL A 279 54.61 41.40 38.48
C VAL A 279 54.38 42.69 39.26
N LYS A 280 55.46 43.44 39.51
CA LYS A 280 55.40 44.77 40.15
C LYS A 280 55.39 45.93 39.15
N ASP A 281 55.76 45.67 37.90
CA ASP A 281 55.80 46.69 36.85
C ASP A 281 54.38 47.02 36.38
N PRO A 282 53.93 48.27 36.54
CA PRO A 282 52.58 48.69 36.18
C PRO A 282 52.30 48.62 34.67
N TYR A 283 53.33 48.77 33.82
CA TYR A 283 53.17 48.67 32.36
C TYR A 283 52.97 47.21 31.92
N ILE A 284 53.69 46.28 32.55
CA ILE A 284 53.53 44.84 32.27
C ILE A 284 52.14 44.37 32.74
N LEU A 285 51.66 44.82 33.91
CA LEU A 285 50.31 44.53 34.38
C LEU A 285 49.22 45.05 33.43
N LEU A 286 49.39 46.27 32.90
CA LEU A 286 48.48 46.84 31.91
C LEU A 286 48.44 46.00 30.63
N LEU A 287 49.61 45.56 30.15
CA LEU A 287 49.72 44.70 28.97
C LEU A 287 49.02 43.35 29.19
N VAL A 288 49.18 42.74 30.36
CA VAL A 288 48.46 41.52 30.75
C VAL A 288 46.95 41.74 30.79
N GLY A 289 46.49 42.89 31.30
CA GLY A 289 45.07 43.24 31.34
C GLY A 289 44.44 43.42 29.96
N ILE A 290 45.15 44.07 29.05
CA ILE A 290 44.72 44.23 27.64
C ILE A 290 44.63 42.86 26.97
N ALA A 291 45.67 42.03 27.11
CA ALA A 291 45.71 40.69 26.54
C ALA A 291 44.56 39.81 27.08
N PHE A 292 44.31 39.88 28.39
CA PHE A 292 43.22 39.14 29.02
C PHE A 292 41.84 39.62 28.54
N THR A 293 41.63 40.93 28.43
CA THR A 293 40.36 41.49 27.92
C THR A 293 40.13 41.08 26.47
N ALA A 294 41.17 41.12 25.63
CA ALA A 294 41.08 40.62 24.26
C ALA A 294 40.72 39.12 24.22
N TYR A 295 41.32 38.31 25.10
CA TYR A 295 40.97 36.90 25.25
C TYR A 295 39.50 36.69 25.64
N VAL A 296 38.98 37.42 26.65
CA VAL A 296 37.57 37.31 27.05
C VAL A 296 36.63 37.69 25.90
N ILE A 297 36.93 38.79 25.19
CA ILE A 297 36.16 39.22 24.00
C ILE A 297 36.14 38.11 22.94
N PHE A 298 37.28 37.47 22.69
CA PHE A 298 37.41 36.38 21.73
C PHE A 298 36.62 35.14 22.15
N VAL A 299 36.68 34.75 23.42
CA VAL A 299 35.91 33.61 23.94
C VAL A 299 34.41 33.87 23.86
N ILE A 300 33.95 35.07 24.24
CA ILE A 300 32.54 35.46 24.08
C ILE A 300 32.11 35.36 22.61
N HIS A 301 32.96 35.81 21.68
CA HIS A 301 32.66 35.71 20.25
C HIS A 301 32.51 34.25 19.80
N ILE A 302 33.40 33.35 20.22
CA ILE A 302 33.29 31.91 19.91
C ILE A 302 32.01 31.31 20.48
N GLN A 303 31.62 31.67 21.71
CA GLN A 303 30.37 31.18 22.31
C GLN A 303 29.14 31.64 21.53
N CYS A 304 29.14 32.86 21.01
CA CYS A 304 28.08 33.32 20.10
C CYS A 304 28.04 32.52 18.79
N MET A 305 29.18 32.09 18.25
CA MET A 305 29.20 31.21 17.07
C MET A 305 28.58 29.85 17.38
N TYR A 306 28.96 29.21 18.49
CA TYR A 306 28.34 27.95 18.90
C TYR A 306 26.83 28.07 19.15
N TYR A 307 26.37 29.20 19.66
CA TYR A 307 24.94 29.45 19.79
C TYR A 307 24.23 29.42 18.43
N LYS A 308 24.79 30.10 17.43
CA LYS A 308 24.26 30.13 16.06
C LYS A 308 24.28 28.74 15.42
N ASP A 309 25.37 27.98 15.57
CA ASP A 309 25.46 26.61 15.06
C ASP A 309 24.36 25.72 15.65
N VAL A 310 24.08 25.83 16.95
CA VAL A 310 23.00 25.08 17.61
C VAL A 310 21.62 25.54 17.12
N ALA A 311 21.44 26.84 16.88
CA ALA A 311 20.19 27.39 16.35
C ALA A 311 19.94 26.91 14.90
N GLU A 312 20.97 26.84 14.06
CA GLU A 312 20.89 26.30 12.71
C GLU A 312 20.55 24.80 12.72
N ILE A 313 21.23 24.02 13.58
CA ILE A 313 20.90 22.60 13.80
C ILE A 313 19.43 22.43 14.20
N LYS A 314 18.92 23.30 15.07
CA LYS A 314 17.51 23.27 15.49
C LYS A 314 16.58 23.52 14.30
N HIS A 315 16.86 24.54 13.51
CA HIS A 315 16.06 24.89 12.34
C HIS A 315 16.06 23.77 11.28
N ASP A 316 17.23 23.22 10.97
CA ASP A 316 17.36 22.08 10.04
C ASP A 316 16.62 20.85 10.55
N PHE A 317 16.75 20.54 11.84
CA PHE A 317 16.03 19.45 12.46
C PHE A 317 14.50 19.65 12.34
N GLU A 318 13.99 20.84 12.66
CA GLU A 318 12.55 21.12 12.55
C GLU A 318 12.05 20.97 11.09
N ARG A 319 12.81 21.47 10.11
CA ARG A 319 12.48 21.33 8.68
C ARG A 319 12.43 19.87 8.24
N ASP A 320 13.49 19.12 8.54
CA ASP A 320 13.64 17.75 8.08
C ASP A 320 12.63 16.85 8.80
N PHE A 321 12.36 17.11 10.09
CA PHE A 321 11.32 16.46 10.86
C PHE A 321 9.92 16.70 10.31
N ASN A 322 9.57 17.96 9.97
CA ASN A 322 8.27 18.28 9.38
C ASN A 322 8.07 17.56 8.03
N THR A 323 9.14 17.48 7.22
CA THR A 323 9.14 16.75 5.94
C THR A 323 8.91 15.25 6.15
N ILE A 324 9.62 14.65 7.11
CA ILE A 324 9.51 13.24 7.44
C ILE A 324 8.13 12.92 8.02
N SER A 325 7.61 13.75 8.93
CA SER A 325 6.29 13.63 9.53
C SER A 325 5.16 13.64 8.48
N SER A 326 5.16 14.64 7.60
CA SER A 326 4.12 14.82 6.56
C SER A 326 4.02 13.66 5.58
N LYS A 327 5.11 12.93 5.33
CA LYS A 327 5.16 11.81 4.39
C LYS A 327 4.89 10.44 5.01
N SER A 328 4.78 10.37 6.34
CA SER A 328 4.80 9.11 7.07
C SER A 328 3.43 8.46 7.27
N GLY A 329 2.36 9.26 7.33
CA GLY A 329 1.00 8.77 7.62
C GLY A 329 0.81 8.21 9.04
N LEU A 330 1.74 8.46 9.96
CA LEU A 330 1.71 7.91 11.32
C LEU A 330 1.00 8.82 12.31
N GLU A 331 0.65 8.25 13.46
CA GLU A 331 0.03 8.99 14.55
C GLU A 331 0.97 10.07 15.11
N PRO A 332 0.50 11.33 15.29
CA PRO A 332 1.31 12.44 15.79
C PRO A 332 1.96 12.20 17.15
N SER A 333 1.35 11.36 18.00
CA SER A 333 1.84 11.06 19.36
C SER A 333 3.22 10.39 19.35
N VAL A 334 3.41 9.40 18.49
CA VAL A 334 4.67 8.65 18.34
C VAL A 334 5.76 9.55 17.72
N ILE A 335 5.35 10.37 16.76
CA ILE A 335 6.21 11.34 16.07
C ILE A 335 6.75 12.36 17.09
N ASN A 336 5.86 13.00 17.86
CA ASN A 336 6.23 14.06 18.82
C ASN A 336 7.15 13.56 19.93
N PHE A 337 7.00 12.31 20.39
CA PHE A 337 7.85 11.74 21.42
C PHE A 337 9.35 11.69 21.03
N GLU A 338 9.67 11.38 19.77
CA GLU A 338 11.06 11.40 19.30
C GLU A 338 11.57 12.83 19.10
N LYS A 339 10.70 13.76 18.67
CA LYS A 339 11.03 15.20 18.57
C LYS A 339 11.48 15.77 19.91
N ASP A 340 10.69 15.52 20.96
CA ASP A 340 10.95 16.05 22.30
C ASP A 340 12.30 15.60 22.87
N LYS A 341 12.83 14.44 22.47
CA LYS A 341 14.16 13.98 22.90
C LYS A 341 15.27 14.85 22.32
N ILE A 342 15.16 15.22 21.04
CA ILE A 342 16.17 16.02 20.34
C ILE A 342 16.08 17.48 20.81
N GLU A 343 14.86 18.02 20.91
CA GLU A 343 14.64 19.37 21.43
C GLU A 343 15.17 19.56 22.85
N ARG A 344 14.94 18.58 23.74
CA ARG A 344 15.53 18.61 25.08
C ARG A 344 17.05 18.70 25.04
N ARG A 345 17.70 17.97 24.13
CA ARG A 345 19.16 17.98 24.01
C ARG A 345 19.68 19.29 23.43
N ILE A 346 19.03 19.83 22.40
CA ILE A 346 19.31 21.16 21.86
C ILE A 346 19.22 22.20 22.98
N LYS A 347 18.09 22.23 23.70
CA LYS A 347 17.87 23.15 24.83
C LYS A 347 18.96 23.04 25.90
N ASN A 348 19.38 21.82 26.24
CA ASN A 348 20.45 21.62 27.21
C ASN A 348 21.79 22.19 26.74
N VAL A 349 22.17 21.98 25.47
CA VAL A 349 23.40 22.54 24.90
C VAL A 349 23.31 24.07 24.81
N THR A 350 22.18 24.62 24.35
CA THR A 350 21.95 26.07 24.33
C THR A 350 22.07 26.69 25.72
N ASN A 351 21.44 26.08 26.72
CA ASN A 351 21.53 26.55 28.11
C ASN A 351 22.98 26.53 28.63
N LEU A 352 23.74 25.49 28.29
CA LEU A 352 25.15 25.39 28.67
C LEU A 352 25.98 26.54 28.07
N ILE A 353 25.79 26.84 26.79
CA ILE A 353 26.46 27.96 26.10
C ILE A 353 26.14 29.29 26.79
N ILE A 354 24.86 29.53 27.11
CA ILE A 354 24.41 30.76 27.77
C ILE A 354 25.04 30.89 29.16
N ILE A 355 24.95 29.84 29.99
CA ILE A 355 25.50 29.84 31.35
C ILE A 355 27.01 30.06 31.31
N PHE A 356 27.71 29.39 30.41
CA PHE A 356 29.16 29.54 30.26
C PHE A 356 29.55 30.95 29.80
N SER A 357 28.82 31.52 28.84
CA SER A 357 29.02 32.91 28.38
C SER A 357 28.85 33.91 29.52
N ILE A 358 27.76 33.79 30.29
CA ILE A 358 27.51 34.65 31.46
C ILE A 358 28.66 34.53 32.47
N THR A 359 29.12 33.30 32.74
CA THR A 359 30.20 33.03 33.70
C THR A 359 31.51 33.69 33.27
N ILE A 360 31.89 33.56 31.99
CA ILE A 360 33.08 34.20 31.43
C ILE A 360 32.98 35.72 31.50
N THR A 361 31.82 36.29 31.16
CA THR A 361 31.61 37.74 31.21
C THR A 361 31.75 38.27 32.64
N ILE A 362 31.11 37.62 33.63
CA ILE A 362 31.23 38.00 35.04
C ILE A 362 32.69 37.95 35.48
N LEU A 363 33.38 36.86 35.16
CA LEU A 363 34.78 36.66 35.56
C LEU A 363 35.71 37.68 34.88
N GLY A 364 35.44 38.01 33.62
CA GLY A 364 36.12 39.07 32.88
C GLY A 364 35.92 40.46 33.49
N CYS A 365 34.69 40.78 33.91
CA CYS A 365 34.38 42.04 34.60
C CYS A 365 35.07 42.13 35.97
N LEU A 366 35.04 41.05 36.75
CA LEU A 366 35.70 40.99 38.06
C LEU A 366 37.22 41.15 37.93
N PHE A 367 37.84 40.50 36.95
CA PHE A 367 39.27 40.63 36.72
C PHE A 367 39.67 42.04 36.25
N ASN A 368 38.90 42.64 35.34
CA ASN A 368 39.14 44.03 34.92
C ASN A 368 38.96 45.01 36.08
N PHE A 369 37.96 44.81 36.93
CA PHE A 369 37.78 45.60 38.15
C PHE A 369 38.97 45.46 39.10
N PHE A 370 39.48 44.24 39.30
CA PHE A 370 40.68 43.98 40.11
C PHE A 370 41.91 44.71 39.57
N LEU A 371 42.17 44.64 38.25
CA LEU A 371 43.28 45.37 37.65
C LEU A 371 43.10 46.89 37.73
N ALA A 372 41.89 47.39 37.51
CA ALA A 372 41.60 48.81 37.61
C ALA A 372 41.77 49.33 39.05
N GLN A 373 41.48 48.50 40.06
CA GLN A 373 41.73 48.81 41.47
C GLN A 373 43.23 48.97 41.79
N GLN A 374 44.10 48.20 41.13
CA GLN A 374 45.56 48.30 41.29
C GLN A 374 46.14 49.55 40.63
N TYR A 375 45.57 50.00 39.50
CA TYR A 375 46.18 51.03 38.65
C TYR A 375 45.57 52.42 38.78
N PHE A 376 44.25 52.52 38.92
CA PHE A 376 43.55 53.80 38.92
C PHE A 376 43.12 54.21 40.33
N SER A 377 43.32 55.48 40.69
CA SER A 377 42.79 56.04 41.94
C SER A 377 41.28 56.30 41.84
N SER A 378 40.81 56.75 40.67
CA SER A 378 39.41 57.08 40.42
C SER A 378 38.51 55.85 40.36
N ILE A 379 37.48 55.81 41.21
CA ILE A 379 36.43 54.77 41.22
C ILE A 379 35.64 54.77 39.89
N ALA A 380 35.43 55.94 39.29
CA ALA A 380 34.65 56.07 38.06
C ALA A 380 35.28 55.29 36.89
N ILE A 381 36.60 55.35 36.73
CA ILE A 381 37.32 54.63 35.67
C ILE A 381 37.19 53.11 35.84
N LYS A 382 37.21 52.63 37.09
CA LYS A 382 37.07 51.20 37.43
C LYS A 382 35.70 50.67 37.00
N ILE A 383 34.64 51.44 37.27
CA ILE A 383 33.26 51.09 36.90
C ILE A 383 33.08 51.10 35.38
N ILE A 384 33.62 52.12 34.70
CA ILE A 384 33.50 52.26 33.24
C ILE A 384 34.15 51.07 32.51
N LEU A 385 35.35 50.63 32.91
CA LEU A 385 36.03 49.50 32.27
C LEU A 385 35.25 48.18 32.40
N GLY A 386 34.67 47.91 33.58
CA GLY A 386 33.80 46.75 33.78
C GLY A 386 32.51 46.83 32.96
N LEU A 387 31.89 48.02 32.91
CA LEU A 387 30.66 48.25 32.13
C LEU A 387 30.88 48.09 30.63
N LEU A 388 32.02 48.51 30.08
CA LEU A 388 32.29 48.35 28.65
C LEU A 388 32.29 46.87 28.22
N LEU A 389 32.90 45.99 29.02
CA LEU A 389 32.91 44.56 28.74
C LEU A 389 31.51 43.95 28.88
N LEU A 390 30.75 44.37 29.91
CA LEU A 390 29.37 43.93 30.09
C LEU A 390 28.49 44.37 28.91
N ILE A 391 28.58 45.63 28.49
CA ILE A 391 27.83 46.18 27.35
C ILE A 391 28.20 45.40 26.08
N TYR A 392 29.49 45.16 25.83
CA TYR A 392 29.92 44.36 24.68
C TYR A 392 29.29 42.96 24.71
N SER A 393 29.34 42.27 25.86
CA SER A 393 28.73 40.96 26.03
C SER A 393 27.22 40.97 25.80
N LEU A 394 26.52 42.00 26.29
CA LEU A 394 25.07 42.14 26.12
C LEU A 394 24.70 42.41 24.66
N VAL A 395 25.41 43.33 23.98
CA VAL A 395 25.20 43.64 22.56
C VAL A 395 25.47 42.42 21.69
N ARG A 396 26.55 41.69 21.95
CA ARG A 396 26.87 40.46 21.21
C ARG A 396 25.86 39.34 21.47
N GLY A 397 25.46 39.15 22.72
CA GLY A 397 24.43 38.18 23.10
C GLY A 397 23.09 38.48 22.42
N TYR A 398 22.66 39.74 22.44
CA TYR A 398 21.46 40.20 21.75
C TYR A 398 21.53 39.91 20.25
N TYR A 399 22.66 40.23 19.61
CA TYR A 399 22.85 39.98 18.18
C TYR A 399 22.79 38.49 17.83
N ALA A 400 23.32 37.61 18.68
CA ALA A 400 23.27 36.16 18.47
C ALA A 400 21.87 35.56 18.68
N LEU A 401 21.02 36.20 19.48
CA LEU A 401 19.64 35.76 19.74
C LEU A 401 18.68 36.16 18.61
N HIS A 402 18.93 37.30 17.95
CA HIS A 402 18.01 37.88 16.96
C HIS A 402 18.47 37.74 15.50
N HIS A 403 19.71 37.31 15.26
CA HIS A 403 20.29 37.00 13.96
C HIS A 403 21.09 35.71 14.03
#